data_AF-A0A8T6IJZ0-F1
#
_entry.id   AF-A0A8T6IJZ0-F1
#
_cell.length_a   1.000
_cell.length_b   1.000
_cell.length_c   1.000
_cell.angle_alpha   90.00
_cell.angle_beta   90.00
_cell.angle_gamma   90.00
#
_symmetry.space_group_name_H-M   'P 1'
#
loop_
_entity.id
_entity.type
_entity.pdbx_description
1 polymer ?
#
loop_
_entity_poly.entity_id
_entity_poly.type
_entity_poly.pdbx_seq_one_letter_code
_entity_poly.pdbx_strand_id
1 'polypeptide(L)' 'AVTRGDPEARRFAVLHLKDGPLVAADAVNSPREFMACRQLVGKRVDAAQLADPLVELKTLLG' A
#
# COMPACT_ATOMS: atom_id res chain seq x y z
N ALA A 1 3.80 -6.56 -7.60
CA ALA A 1 3.05 -6.19 -6.37
C ALA A 1 4.01 -6.21 -5.20
N VAL A 2 3.72 -5.46 -4.14
CA VAL A 2 4.53 -5.44 -2.91
C VAL A 2 3.65 -5.75 -1.70
N THR A 3 4.21 -6.43 -0.70
CA THR A 3 3.53 -6.72 0.56
C THR A 3 3.98 -5.72 1.61
N ARG A 4 3.02 -5.16 2.34
CA ARG A 4 3.23 -4.20 3.42
C ARG A 4 2.64 -4.75 4.71
N GLY A 5 3.44 -4.87 5.76
CA GLY A 5 3.03 -5.46 7.03
C GLY A 5 3.40 -6.95 7.13
N ASP A 6 2.68 -7.70 7.97
CA ASP A 6 3.02 -9.08 8.32
C ASP A 6 1.88 -10.06 7.96
N PRO A 7 2.09 -10.91 6.93
CA PRO A 7 1.15 -11.98 6.57
C PRO A 7 0.90 -13.02 7.66
N GLU A 8 1.92 -13.37 8.46
CA GLU A 8 1.78 -14.37 9.53
C GLU A 8 0.87 -13.85 10.66
N ALA A 9 0.99 -12.56 10.98
CA ALA A 9 0.07 -11.86 11.88
C ALA A 9 -1.32 -11.59 11.28
N ARG A 10 -1.57 -11.97 10.01
CA ARG A 10 -2.80 -11.70 9.25
C ARG A 10 -3.19 -10.22 9.24
N ARG A 11 -2.19 -9.33 9.29
CA ARG A 11 -2.37 -7.87 9.27
C ARG A 11 -1.40 -7.27 8.27
N PHE A 12 -1.85 -7.16 7.04
CA PHE A 12 -1.02 -6.74 5.92
C PHE A 12 -1.87 -6.18 4.78
N ALA A 13 -1.20 -5.59 3.80
CA ALA A 13 -1.79 -5.27 2.51
C ALA A 13 -0.89 -5.75 1.36
N VAL A 14 -1.50 -6.20 0.27
CA VAL A 14 -0.82 -6.48 -1.00
C VAL A 14 -1.17 -5.35 -1.97
N LEU A 15 -0.13 -4.69 -2.48
CA LEU A 15 -0.24 -3.44 -3.22
C LEU A 15 0.26 -3.67 -4.65
N HIS A 16 -0.65 -3.56 -5.61
CA HIS A 16 -0.41 -3.93 -7.00
C HIS A 16 -0.02 -2.70 -7.79
N LEU A 17 1.21 -2.67 -8.30
CA LEU A 17 1.66 -1.62 -9.21
C LEU A 17 1.67 -2.13 -10.65
N LYS A 18 1.35 -1.24 -11.60
CA LYS A 18 1.50 -1.48 -13.04
C LYS A 18 2.07 -0.23 -13.67
N ASP A 19 3.25 -0.34 -14.28
CA ASP A 19 3.96 0.77 -14.95
C ASP A 19 4.27 1.98 -14.04
N GLY A 20 4.28 1.77 -12.71
CA GLY A 20 4.57 2.79 -11.70
C GLY A 20 3.38 3.18 -10.81
N PRO A 21 2.16 3.41 -11.30
CA PRO A 21 1.02 3.67 -10.43
C PRO A 21 0.53 2.44 -9.65
N LEU A 22 -0.01 2.71 -8.46
CA LEU A 22 -0.79 1.74 -7.69
C LEU A 22 -2.14 1.52 -8.41
N VAL A 23 -2.46 0.29 -8.80
CA VAL A 23 -3.70 -0.03 -9.53
C VAL A 23 -4.72 -0.78 -8.69
N ALA A 24 -4.29 -1.48 -7.64
CA ALA A 24 -5.17 -2.19 -6.71
C ALA A 24 -4.48 -2.40 -5.36
N ALA A 25 -5.30 -2.62 -4.32
CA ALA A 25 -4.83 -2.93 -2.98
C ALA A 25 -5.78 -3.93 -2.30
N ASP A 26 -5.23 -5.05 -1.85
CA ASP A 26 -5.92 -6.02 -0.99
C ASP A 26 -5.45 -5.82 0.45
N ALA A 27 -6.35 -5.44 1.36
CA ALA A 27 -6.01 -5.19 2.76
C ALA A 27 -6.67 -6.24 3.67
N VAL A 28 -5.86 -6.95 4.45
CA VAL A 28 -6.30 -7.99 5.38
C VAL A 28 -6.13 -7.47 6.81
N ASN A 29 -7.24 -7.31 7.53
CA ASN A 29 -7.29 -6.74 8.89
C ASN A 29 -6.53 -5.41 9.07
N SER A 30 -6.43 -4.61 8.01
CA SER A 30 -5.63 -3.38 7.99
C SER A 30 -6.42 -2.18 7.48
N PRO A 31 -7.37 -1.64 8.28
CA PRO A 31 -8.23 -0.53 7.86
C PRO A 31 -7.45 0.76 7.55
N ARG A 32 -6.31 0.98 8.23
CA ARG A 32 -5.41 2.12 7.96
C ARG A 32 -4.90 2.08 6.52
N GLU A 33 -4.35 0.94 6.10
CA GLU A 33 -3.83 0.70 4.76
C GLU A 33 -4.95 0.79 3.73
N PHE A 34 -6.12 0.20 3.99
CA PHE A 34 -7.28 0.30 3.08
C PHE A 34 -7.66 1.77 2.79
N MET A 35 -7.81 2.58 3.84
CA MET A 35 -8.22 3.99 3.70
C MET A 35 -7.18 4.85 2.99
N ALA A 36 -5.89 4.58 3.21
CA ALA A 36 -4.80 5.29 2.53
C ALA A 36 -4.68 4.85 1.06
N CYS A 37 -4.70 3.53 0.80
CA CYS A 37 -4.57 2.99 -0.54
C CYS A 37 -5.73 3.41 -1.44
N ARG A 38 -6.96 3.53 -0.90
CA ARG A 38 -8.11 4.06 -1.66
C ARG A 38 -7.85 5.44 -2.26
N GLN A 39 -7.01 6.27 -1.62
CA GLN A 39 -6.63 7.59 -2.12
C GLN A 39 -5.41 7.54 -3.04
N LEU A 40 -4.55 6.52 -2.91
CA LEU A 40 -3.34 6.33 -3.70
C LEU A 40 -3.57 5.58 -5.01
N VAL A 41 -4.67 4.83 -5.18
CA VAL A 41 -4.96 4.14 -6.44
C VAL A 41 -5.00 5.16 -7.59
N GLY A 42 -4.27 4.84 -8.67
CA GLY A 42 -4.05 5.70 -9.84
C GLY A 42 -2.85 6.64 -9.70
N LYS A 43 -2.25 6.78 -8.52
CA LYS A 43 -1.07 7.63 -8.28
C LYS A 43 0.22 6.85 -8.46
N ARG A 44 1.23 7.51 -9.02
CA ARG A 44 2.61 6.98 -9.10
C ARG A 44 3.25 7.06 -7.72
N VAL A 45 3.74 5.93 -7.24
CA VAL A 45 4.33 5.81 -5.90
C VAL A 45 5.62 4.98 -6.01
N ASP A 46 6.58 5.29 -5.15
CA ASP A 46 7.79 4.49 -5.04
C ASP A 46 7.46 3.14 -4.37
N ALA A 47 7.82 2.04 -5.02
CA ALA A 47 7.47 0.70 -4.54
C ALA A 47 8.18 0.33 -3.23
N ALA A 48 9.39 0.83 -2.98
CA ALA A 48 10.12 0.57 -1.74
C ALA A 48 9.49 1.32 -0.56
N GLN A 49 9.13 2.59 -0.76
CA GLN A 49 8.36 3.35 0.24
C GLN A 49 6.99 2.74 0.52
N LEU A 50 6.34 2.19 -0.51
CA LEU A 50 5.04 1.57 -0.38
C LEU A 50 5.10 0.27 0.45
N ALA A 51 6.17 -0.51 0.30
CA ALA A 51 6.41 -1.75 1.03
C ALA A 51 6.79 -1.53 2.50
N ASP A 52 7.45 -0.41 2.82
CA ASP A 52 7.96 -0.12 4.17
C ASP A 52 6.83 0.25 5.15
N PRO A 53 6.52 -0.60 6.15
CA PRO A 53 5.45 -0.33 7.12
C PRO A 53 5.69 0.93 7.99
N LEU A 54 6.93 1.44 8.06
CA LEU A 54 7.27 2.65 8.80
C LEU A 54 6.95 3.94 8.03
N VAL A 55 6.84 3.87 6.70
CA VAL A 55 6.43 5.02 5.88
C VAL A 55 4.94 5.30 6.08
N GLU A 56 4.58 6.55 6.35
CA GLU A 56 3.19 6.96 6.39
C GLU A 56 2.60 7.10 4.99
N LEU A 57 1.74 6.16 4.57
CA LEU A 57 1.15 6.17 3.22
C LEU A 57 0.49 7.50 2.81
N LYS A 58 -0.04 8.29 3.76
CA LYS A 58 -0.64 9.60 3.47
C LYS A 58 0.38 10.62 2.94
N THR A 59 1.66 10.51 3.31
CA THR A 59 2.70 11.43 2.82
C THR A 59 3.02 11.19 1.35
N LEU A 60 2.56 10.06 0.78
CA LEU A 60 2.71 9.71 -0.64
C LEU A 60 1.60 10.29 -1.52
N LEU A 61 0.63 11.02 -0.96
CA LEU A 61 -0.49 11.63 -1.68
C LEU A 61 -0.15 12.94 -2.40
N GLY A 62 1.12 13.34 -2.42
CA GLY A 62 1.63 14.59 -2.99
C GLY A 62 1.04 14.97 -4.34
#